data_AF-A0A3D0USH9-F1
#
_entry.id   AF-A0A3D0USH9-F1
#
_cell.length_a   1.000
_cell.length_b   1.000
_cell.length_c   1.000
_cell.angle_alpha   90.00
_cell.angle_beta   90.00
_cell.angle_gamma   90.00
#
_symmetry.space_group_name_H-M   'P 1'
#
loop_
_entity.id
_entity.type
_entity.pdbx_description
1 polymer ?
#
loop_
_entity_poly.entity_id
_entity_poly.type
_entity_poly.pdbx_seq_one_letter_code
_entity_poly.pdbx_strand_id
1 'polypeptide(L)'
;MFVDQGKIVEKNDLFCDYPYLLEDISKDQILIIDSGLLKAKVIEVNADYAVLEMLDDHLIGSRRHINLPGVKLKLPGLTEKDMSDVLFAIKENMNFIAASFIRNRENVLEIKKILKENNAEHIQIISKIENQEALENLEEIVKESDGVMVARGDLGVEIEISKLPYYQKEIMDVCFVYGKTIIVATELLKSMVTSPFPTRAEVSDVYNSVMLRTDCTMLSDETAMGNFPVQSCQMMNDILCEAEQHTNNKHKDFQITFTDNYVLDKKMIAKSALHIADEVQADYILLFTNS
;
A
#
# COMPACT_ATOMS: atom_id res chain seq x y z
N MET A 1 12.40 -2.16 16.37
CA MET A 1 13.30 -2.87 17.31
C MET A 1 14.71 -2.26 17.27
N PHE A 2 15.07 -1.48 18.28
CA PHE A 2 16.43 -0.98 18.49
C PHE A 2 17.14 -1.96 19.43
N VAL A 3 18.44 -2.18 19.26
CA VAL A 3 19.25 -2.89 20.25
C VAL A 3 19.80 -1.80 21.17
N ASP A 4 19.01 -1.37 22.16
CA ASP A 4 19.54 -0.51 23.23
C ASP A 4 20.42 -1.39 24.11
N GLN A 5 21.72 -1.39 23.83
CA GLN A 5 22.68 -2.16 24.62
C GLN A 5 22.67 -1.80 26.11
N GLY A 6 22.13 -0.64 26.51
CA GLY A 6 21.95 -0.25 27.90
C GLY A 6 20.71 -0.85 28.59
N LYS A 7 19.77 -1.44 27.83
CA LYS A 7 18.56 -2.10 28.33
C LYS A 7 18.55 -3.61 28.09
N ILE A 8 19.58 -4.12 27.44
CA ILE A 8 19.78 -5.54 27.15
C ILE A 8 20.48 -6.15 28.36
N VAL A 9 19.81 -7.09 29.02
CA VAL A 9 20.30 -7.75 30.22
C VAL A 9 21.09 -9.02 29.85
N GLU A 10 20.69 -9.68 28.77
CA GLU A 10 21.30 -10.90 28.24
C GLU A 10 21.67 -10.79 26.75
N LYS A 11 22.61 -11.62 26.30
CA LYS A 11 23.15 -11.62 24.92
C LYS A 11 22.07 -11.78 23.83
N ASN A 12 20.90 -12.32 24.18
CA ASN A 12 19.82 -12.62 23.26
C ASN A 12 18.64 -11.64 23.36
N ASP A 13 18.73 -10.58 24.17
CA ASP A 13 17.64 -9.62 24.29
C ASP A 13 17.57 -8.68 23.10
N LEU A 14 16.34 -8.31 22.74
CA LEU A 14 16.03 -7.35 21.69
C LEU A 14 15.08 -6.28 22.27
N PHE A 15 15.36 -5.01 22.02
CA PHE A 15 14.52 -3.92 22.52
C PHE A 15 13.49 -3.46 21.48
N CYS A 16 12.23 -3.40 21.89
CA CYS A 16 11.14 -2.85 21.11
C CYS A 16 10.84 -1.42 21.57
N ASP A 17 10.81 -0.50 20.62
CA ASP A 17 10.49 0.92 20.81
C ASP A 17 8.98 1.19 20.89
N TYR A 18 8.15 0.15 20.79
CA TYR A 18 6.71 0.26 20.97
C TYR A 18 6.31 0.13 22.45
N PRO A 19 5.88 1.22 23.11
CA PRO A 19 5.68 1.23 24.56
C PRO A 19 4.51 0.34 25.03
N TYR A 20 3.53 0.06 24.16
CA TYR A 20 2.37 -0.75 24.49
C TYR A 20 2.53 -2.22 24.10
N LEU A 21 3.73 -2.66 23.68
CA LEU A 21 3.95 -4.03 23.21
C LEU A 21 3.41 -5.07 24.19
N LEU A 22 3.75 -4.96 25.48
CA LEU A 22 3.36 -5.94 26.50
C LEU A 22 1.86 -5.94 26.80
N GLU A 23 1.16 -4.84 26.52
CA GLU A 23 -0.30 -4.74 26.65
C GLU A 23 -1.03 -5.36 25.44
N ASP A 24 -0.37 -5.34 24.29
CA ASP A 24 -0.97 -5.64 22.99
C ASP A 24 -0.63 -7.05 22.48
N ILE A 25 0.26 -7.76 23.18
CA ILE A 25 0.59 -9.16 22.91
C ILE A 25 0.02 -10.10 23.97
N SER A 26 -0.28 -11.32 23.55
CA SER A 26 -0.80 -12.37 24.42
C SER A 26 0.00 -13.66 24.27
N LYS A 27 -0.04 -14.52 25.29
CA LYS A 27 0.59 -15.85 25.23
C LYS A 27 0.09 -16.61 24.00
N ASP A 28 0.99 -17.35 23.38
CA ASP A 28 0.83 -18.12 22.14
C ASP A 28 0.65 -17.31 20.85
N GLN A 29 0.65 -15.97 20.93
CA GLN A 29 0.60 -15.10 19.75
C GLN A 29 1.88 -15.19 18.92
N ILE A 30 1.75 -15.06 17.60
CA ILE A 30 2.89 -15.00 16.67
C ILE A 30 3.21 -13.55 16.37
N LEU A 31 4.47 -13.18 16.60
CA LEU A 31 5.06 -11.91 16.19
C LEU A 31 5.90 -12.17 14.94
N ILE A 32 5.89 -11.22 14.02
CA ILE A 32 6.68 -11.30 12.81
C ILE A 32 7.74 -10.21 12.84
N ILE A 33 8.99 -10.58 12.54
CA ILE A 33 10.15 -9.71 12.63
C ILE A 33 10.84 -9.67 11.27
N ASP A 34 11.35 -8.49 10.91
CA ASP A 34 12.11 -8.22 9.68
C ASP A 34 11.33 -8.65 8.42
N SER A 35 10.11 -8.10 8.28
CA SER A 35 9.28 -8.29 7.07
C SER A 35 8.98 -9.75 6.74
N GLY A 36 8.69 -10.59 7.74
CA GLY A 36 8.33 -11.99 7.51
C GLY A 36 9.48 -12.98 7.60
N LEU A 37 10.72 -12.50 7.70
CA LEU A 37 11.92 -13.36 7.68
C LEU A 37 12.12 -14.15 8.97
N LEU A 38 11.52 -13.70 10.08
CA LEU A 38 11.57 -14.41 11.36
C LEU A 38 10.20 -14.38 12.03
N LYS A 39 9.77 -15.54 12.52
CA LYS A 39 8.57 -15.68 13.34
C LYS A 39 8.94 -16.01 14.77
N ALA A 40 8.27 -15.36 15.72
CA ALA A 40 8.49 -15.56 17.13
C ALA A 40 7.16 -15.81 17.84
N LYS A 41 7.08 -16.86 18.65
CA LYS A 41 5.89 -17.18 19.44
C LYS A 41 6.04 -16.62 20.85
N VAL A 42 5.04 -15.89 21.34
CA VAL A 42 5.01 -15.39 22.71
C VAL A 42 4.82 -16.55 23.69
N ILE A 43 5.80 -16.79 24.54
CA ILE A 43 5.76 -17.85 25.55
C ILE A 43 5.22 -17.31 26.88
N GLU A 44 5.68 -16.12 27.25
CA GLU A 44 5.34 -15.46 28.51
C GLU A 44 5.39 -13.94 28.34
N VAL A 45 4.47 -13.23 28.98
CA VAL A 45 4.46 -11.77 29.07
C VAL A 45 4.67 -11.41 30.54
N ASN A 46 5.80 -10.77 30.82
CA ASN A 46 6.16 -10.26 32.15
C ASN A 46 5.83 -8.77 32.27
N ALA A 47 6.17 -8.16 33.40
CA ALA A 47 5.86 -6.76 33.67
C ALA A 47 6.62 -5.77 32.75
N ASP A 48 7.83 -6.13 32.33
CA ASP A 48 8.76 -5.26 31.61
C ASP A 48 9.40 -5.91 30.36
N TYR A 49 9.17 -7.19 30.13
CA TYR A 49 9.61 -7.91 28.92
C TYR A 49 8.66 -9.05 28.54
N ALA A 50 8.85 -9.62 27.36
CA ALA A 50 8.19 -10.86 26.94
C ALA A 50 9.23 -11.89 26.51
N VAL A 51 8.98 -13.16 26.85
CA VAL A 51 9.81 -14.28 26.42
C VAL A 51 9.23 -14.81 25.12
N LEU A 52 10.06 -14.89 24.09
CA LEU A 52 9.68 -15.35 22.77
C LEU A 52 10.45 -16.62 22.40
N GLU A 53 9.77 -17.58 21.78
CA GLU A 53 10.39 -18.72 21.11
C GLU A 53 10.51 -18.40 19.61
N MET A 54 11.74 -18.39 19.09
CA MET A 54 11.97 -18.21 17.66
C MET A 54 11.60 -19.50 16.93
N LEU A 55 10.76 -19.38 15.90
CA LEU A 55 10.27 -20.53 15.13
C LEU A 55 11.17 -20.85 13.93
N ASP A 56 12.01 -19.90 13.52
CA ASP A 56 12.90 -19.99 12.37
C ASP A 56 14.30 -19.44 12.73
N ASP A 57 15.33 -19.89 12.01
CA ASP A 57 16.69 -19.36 12.14
C ASP A 57 16.88 -18.18 11.17
N HIS A 58 17.17 -16.98 11.70
CA HIS A 58 17.46 -15.81 10.86
C HIS A 58 18.46 -14.84 11.49
N LEU A 59 19.28 -14.19 10.65
CA LEU A 59 20.16 -13.11 11.07
C LEU A 59 19.42 -11.78 11.05
N ILE A 60 19.12 -11.23 12.24
CA ILE A 60 18.42 -9.96 12.36
C ILE A 60 19.43 -8.81 12.38
N GLY A 61 19.19 -7.79 11.56
CA GLY A 61 19.93 -6.53 11.59
C GLY A 61 19.47 -5.58 12.69
N SER A 62 20.03 -4.37 12.72
CA SER A 62 19.51 -3.30 13.60
C SER A 62 18.28 -2.63 12.98
N ARG A 63 17.38 -2.09 13.82
CA ARG A 63 16.20 -1.30 13.41
C ARG A 63 15.23 -2.06 12.49
N ARG A 64 15.05 -3.35 12.74
CA ARG A 64 14.06 -4.16 12.01
C ARG A 64 12.64 -3.90 12.51
N HIS A 65 11.71 -4.03 11.58
CA HIS A 65 10.28 -3.93 11.83
C HIS A 65 9.79 -5.14 12.64
N ILE A 66 8.83 -4.88 13.52
CA ILE A 66 8.05 -5.91 14.19
C ILE A 66 6.59 -5.67 13.82
N ASN A 67 5.93 -6.74 13.44
CA ASN A 67 4.54 -6.77 13.06
C ASN A 67 3.79 -7.61 14.10
N LEU A 68 2.61 -7.13 14.50
CA LEU A 68 1.72 -7.79 15.45
C LEU A 68 0.42 -8.14 14.70
N PRO A 69 0.40 -9.23 13.90
CA PRO A 69 -0.74 -9.55 13.05
C PRO A 69 -2.06 -9.55 13.81
N GLY A 70 -3.04 -8.81 13.29
CA GLY A 70 -4.39 -8.71 13.87
C GLY A 70 -4.51 -7.83 15.11
N VAL A 71 -3.45 -7.12 15.52
CA VAL A 71 -3.46 -6.20 16.66
C VAL A 71 -3.70 -4.77 16.20
N LYS A 72 -4.66 -4.08 16.83
CA LYS A 72 -4.88 -2.64 16.66
C LYS A 72 -3.89 -1.86 17.52
N LEU A 73 -2.80 -1.43 16.90
CA LEU A 73 -1.73 -0.71 17.59
C LEU A 73 -2.26 0.61 18.18
N LYS A 74 -1.97 0.87 19.45
CA LYS A 74 -2.16 2.16 20.14
C LYS A 74 -1.15 3.24 19.72
N LEU A 75 -0.83 3.32 18.43
CA LEU A 75 -0.04 4.41 17.86
C LEU A 75 -0.96 5.56 17.41
N PRO A 76 -0.54 6.83 17.55
CA PRO A 76 -1.30 7.95 17.01
C PRO A 76 -1.51 7.80 15.50
N GLY A 77 -2.53 8.47 14.95
CA GLY A 77 -2.82 8.42 13.52
C GLY A 77 -1.65 8.91 12.67
N LEU A 78 -1.04 10.02 13.09
CA LEU A 78 0.21 10.56 12.57
C LEU A 78 1.22 10.76 13.69
N THR A 79 2.48 10.43 13.42
CA THR A 79 3.59 10.76 14.31
C THR A 79 4.07 12.20 14.09
N GLU A 80 4.88 12.73 15.02
CA GLU A 80 5.53 14.04 14.84
C GLU A 80 6.38 14.11 13.57
N LYS A 81 7.03 12.98 13.22
CA LYS A 81 7.79 12.86 11.98
C LYS A 81 6.87 12.93 10.77
N ASP A 82 5.74 12.22 10.77
CA ASP A 82 4.80 12.24 9.64
C ASP A 82 4.25 13.65 9.40
N MET A 83 3.92 14.39 10.47
CA MET A 83 3.51 15.78 10.37
C MET A 83 4.60 16.66 9.76
N SER A 84 5.86 16.47 10.16
CA SER A 84 7.00 17.18 9.57
C SER A 84 7.17 16.86 8.07
N ASP A 85 6.98 15.60 7.68
CA ASP A 85 7.11 15.16 6.29
C ASP A 85 5.97 15.72 5.41
N VAL A 86 4.75 15.85 5.95
CA VAL A 86 3.64 16.56 5.28
C VAL A 86 3.98 18.03 5.06
N LEU A 87 4.50 18.72 6.07
CA LEU A 87 4.91 20.13 5.93
C LEU A 87 6.05 20.30 4.90
N PHE A 88 6.96 19.32 4.83
CA PHE A 88 7.99 19.27 3.80
C PHE A 88 7.37 19.13 2.40
N ALA A 89 6.41 18.22 2.21
CA ALA A 89 5.72 18.03 0.94
C ALA A 89 5.02 19.31 0.47
N ILE A 90 4.41 20.06 1.39
CA ILE A 90 3.81 21.37 1.12
C ILE A 90 4.87 22.38 0.67
N LYS A 91 5.97 22.49 1.43
CA LYS A 91 7.05 23.43 1.15
C LYS A 91 7.67 23.20 -0.23
N GLU A 92 7.85 21.94 -0.62
CA GLU A 92 8.45 21.56 -1.91
C GLU A 92 7.41 21.45 -3.04
N ASN A 93 6.14 21.80 -2.78
CA ASN A 93 5.04 21.76 -3.76
C ASN A 93 4.89 20.39 -4.45
N MET A 94 4.94 19.33 -3.66
CA MET A 94 4.75 17.95 -4.13
C MET A 94 3.31 17.73 -4.59
N ASN A 95 3.10 16.78 -5.51
CA ASN A 95 1.77 16.48 -6.03
C ASN A 95 1.04 15.40 -5.20
N PHE A 96 1.79 14.50 -4.57
CA PHE A 96 1.25 13.34 -3.88
C PHE A 96 1.94 13.12 -2.53
N ILE A 97 1.17 12.64 -1.55
CA ILE A 97 1.66 12.07 -0.30
C ILE A 97 1.20 10.61 -0.25
N ALA A 98 2.15 9.68 -0.28
CA ALA A 98 1.87 8.26 -0.03
C ALA A 98 1.91 8.00 1.47
N ALA A 99 0.76 8.05 2.12
CA ALA A 99 0.63 7.94 3.57
C ALA A 99 0.74 6.47 4.01
N SER A 100 1.72 6.18 4.85
CA SER A 100 1.98 4.82 5.35
C SER A 100 1.14 4.52 6.59
N PHE A 101 0.79 3.24 6.77
CA PHE A 101 0.05 2.65 7.88
C PHE A 101 -1.27 3.37 8.19
N ILE A 102 -1.97 3.82 7.15
CA ILE A 102 -3.34 4.32 7.27
C ILE A 102 -4.22 3.16 7.71
N ARG A 103 -4.87 3.32 8.87
CA ARG A 103 -5.69 2.28 9.50
C ARG A 103 -7.18 2.55 9.44
N ASN A 104 -7.56 3.81 9.35
CA ASN A 104 -8.95 4.26 9.39
C ASN A 104 -9.11 5.62 8.71
N ARG A 105 -10.36 6.04 8.57
CA ARG A 105 -10.75 7.32 8.00
C ARG A 105 -10.08 8.52 8.68
N GLU A 106 -9.98 8.50 10.02
CA GLU A 106 -9.47 9.62 10.80
C GLU A 106 -8.01 9.93 10.47
N ASN A 107 -7.17 8.92 10.18
CA ASN A 107 -5.78 9.14 9.74
C ASN A 107 -5.71 9.98 8.46
N VAL A 108 -6.59 9.71 7.48
CA VAL A 108 -6.66 10.47 6.22
C VAL A 108 -7.14 11.90 6.48
N LEU A 109 -8.15 12.06 7.34
CA LEU A 109 -8.70 13.37 7.71
C LEU A 109 -7.68 14.26 8.45
N GLU A 110 -6.80 13.66 9.27
CA GLU A 110 -5.70 14.38 9.92
C GLU A 110 -4.74 15.00 8.90
N ILE A 111 -4.33 14.24 7.87
CA ILE A 111 -3.47 14.76 6.79
C ILE A 111 -4.20 15.87 6.02
N LYS A 112 -5.46 15.65 5.63
CA LYS A 112 -6.28 16.65 4.93
C LYS A 112 -6.38 17.95 5.73
N LYS A 113 -6.55 17.86 7.04
CA LYS A 113 -6.62 19.03 7.93
C LYS A 113 -5.32 19.84 7.85
N ILE A 114 -4.16 19.19 7.94
CA ILE A 114 -2.85 19.87 7.83
C ILE A 114 -2.71 20.55 6.46
N LEU A 115 -3.04 19.85 5.37
CA LEU A 115 -3.00 20.43 4.02
C LEU A 115 -3.91 21.65 3.90
N LYS A 116 -5.15 21.56 4.41
CA LYS A 116 -6.12 22.66 4.38
C LYS A 116 -5.67 23.87 5.19
N GLU A 117 -5.14 23.66 6.40
CA GLU A 117 -4.62 24.75 7.24
C GLU A 117 -3.46 25.51 6.59
N ASN A 118 -2.77 24.87 5.64
CA ASN A 118 -1.66 25.45 4.89
C ASN A 118 -2.02 25.84 3.44
N ASN A 119 -3.31 25.80 3.06
CA ASN A 119 -3.80 26.07 1.69
C ASN A 119 -3.15 25.18 0.62
N ALA A 120 -2.92 23.91 0.94
CA ALA A 120 -2.25 22.93 0.09
C ALA A 120 -3.18 21.75 -0.29
N GLU A 121 -4.48 22.01 -0.45
CA GLU A 121 -5.48 20.99 -0.83
C GLU A 121 -5.29 20.43 -2.25
N HIS A 122 -4.36 20.98 -3.04
CA HIS A 122 -3.96 20.44 -4.34
C HIS A 122 -3.08 19.19 -4.24
N ILE A 123 -2.49 18.93 -3.06
CA ILE A 123 -1.66 17.74 -2.83
C ILE A 123 -2.59 16.55 -2.59
N GLN A 124 -2.47 15.52 -3.43
CA GLN A 124 -3.31 14.33 -3.36
C GLN A 124 -2.78 13.32 -2.34
N ILE A 125 -3.68 12.67 -1.60
CA ILE A 125 -3.33 11.65 -0.61
C ILE A 125 -3.55 10.26 -1.20
N ILE A 126 -2.46 9.48 -1.26
CA ILE A 126 -2.48 8.07 -1.60
C ILE A 126 -2.34 7.26 -0.30
N SER A 127 -3.43 6.63 0.15
CA SER A 127 -3.38 5.81 1.36
C SER A 127 -2.79 4.43 1.05
N LYS A 128 -1.73 4.04 1.76
CA LYS A 128 -1.14 2.70 1.63
C LYS A 128 -1.90 1.71 2.51
N ILE A 129 -2.41 0.65 1.90
CA ILE A 129 -3.07 -0.46 2.61
C ILE A 129 -2.02 -1.49 2.95
N GLU A 130 -1.64 -1.53 4.23
CA GLU A 130 -0.46 -2.25 4.73
C GLU A 130 -0.76 -3.22 5.86
N ASN A 131 -1.96 -3.18 6.44
CA ASN A 131 -2.31 -4.03 7.58
C ASN A 131 -3.78 -4.46 7.57
N GLN A 132 -4.11 -5.37 8.48
CA GLN A 132 -5.45 -5.93 8.59
C GLN A 132 -6.50 -4.88 9.02
N GLU A 133 -6.14 -3.94 9.89
CA GLU A 133 -7.08 -2.88 10.33
C GLU A 133 -7.50 -1.99 9.16
N ALA A 134 -6.59 -1.67 8.25
CA ALA A 134 -6.87 -0.94 7.03
C ALA A 134 -7.82 -1.71 6.10
N LEU A 135 -7.72 -3.05 6.04
CA LEU A 135 -8.66 -3.89 5.30
C LEU A 135 -10.06 -3.87 5.93
N GLU A 136 -10.16 -3.92 7.26
CA GLU A 136 -11.44 -3.82 7.99
C GLU A 136 -12.14 -2.48 7.73
N ASN A 137 -11.37 -1.41 7.56
CA ASN A 137 -11.84 -0.04 7.33
C ASN A 137 -11.69 0.43 5.87
N LEU A 138 -11.53 -0.51 4.93
CA LEU A 138 -11.11 -0.21 3.56
C LEU A 138 -12.00 0.82 2.87
N GLU A 139 -13.33 0.64 2.97
CA GLU A 139 -14.29 1.49 2.26
C GLU A 139 -14.23 2.96 2.71
N GLU A 140 -14.10 3.21 4.01
CA GLU A 140 -14.02 4.58 4.54
C GLU A 140 -12.68 5.26 4.21
N ILE A 141 -11.57 4.50 4.22
CA ILE A 141 -10.26 4.98 3.80
C ILE A 141 -10.31 5.37 2.31
N VAL A 142 -10.85 4.50 1.46
CA VAL A 142 -10.94 4.73 0.01
C VAL A 142 -11.78 5.97 -0.30
N LYS A 143 -12.92 6.16 0.37
CA LYS A 143 -13.78 7.33 0.17
C LYS A 143 -13.05 8.64 0.46
N GLU A 144 -12.29 8.68 1.54
CA GLU A 144 -11.54 9.87 1.93
C GLU A 144 -10.22 10.06 1.18
N SER A 145 -9.60 9.01 0.66
CA SER A 145 -8.32 9.14 -0.06
C SER A 145 -8.52 9.67 -1.48
N ASP A 146 -7.50 10.27 -2.08
CA ASP A 146 -7.53 10.63 -3.52
C ASP A 146 -7.15 9.43 -4.39
N GLY A 147 -6.30 8.56 -3.86
CA GLY A 147 -6.01 7.24 -4.39
C GLY A 147 -5.54 6.28 -3.31
N VAL A 148 -5.24 5.06 -3.70
CA VAL A 148 -4.83 3.99 -2.79
C VAL A 148 -3.63 3.25 -3.38
N MET A 149 -2.78 2.73 -2.51
CA MET A 149 -1.66 1.87 -2.89
C MET A 149 -1.81 0.51 -2.18
N VAL A 150 -1.78 -0.57 -2.96
CA VAL A 150 -1.66 -1.93 -2.42
C VAL A 150 -0.18 -2.17 -2.11
N ALA A 151 0.21 -2.00 -0.86
CA ALA A 151 1.58 -2.19 -0.39
C ALA A 151 1.78 -3.66 0.02
N ARG A 152 2.02 -4.51 -0.98
CA ARG A 152 1.99 -5.98 -0.86
C ARG A 152 3.05 -6.55 0.07
N GLY A 153 4.21 -5.91 0.17
CA GLY A 153 5.28 -6.29 1.09
C GLY A 153 4.81 -6.24 2.54
N ASP A 154 4.38 -5.07 3.01
CA ASP A 154 3.89 -4.89 4.38
C ASP A 154 2.58 -5.64 4.63
N LEU A 155 1.64 -5.57 3.68
CA LEU A 155 0.36 -6.28 3.80
C LEU A 155 0.58 -7.79 3.89
N GLY A 156 1.42 -8.37 3.04
CA GLY A 156 1.72 -9.81 3.01
C GLY A 156 2.40 -10.33 4.29
N VAL A 157 2.93 -9.43 5.11
CA VAL A 157 3.44 -9.74 6.46
C VAL A 157 2.29 -9.77 7.48
N GLU A 158 1.32 -8.87 7.38
CA GLU A 158 0.20 -8.74 8.32
C GLU A 158 -0.91 -9.79 8.12
N ILE A 159 -1.06 -10.33 6.92
CA ILE A 159 -2.08 -11.34 6.60
C ILE A 159 -1.46 -12.68 6.20
N GLU A 160 -2.29 -13.72 6.15
CA GLU A 160 -1.88 -14.98 5.54
C GLU A 160 -1.53 -14.75 4.05
N ILE A 161 -0.29 -15.04 3.67
CA ILE A 161 0.23 -14.75 2.33
C ILE A 161 -0.62 -15.36 1.19
N SER A 162 -1.27 -16.51 1.45
CA SER A 162 -2.19 -17.16 0.50
C SER A 162 -3.42 -16.31 0.16
N LYS A 163 -3.81 -15.39 1.05
CA LYS A 163 -4.95 -14.47 0.90
C LYS A 163 -4.55 -13.15 0.25
N LEU A 164 -3.26 -12.84 0.11
CA LEU A 164 -2.80 -11.57 -0.46
C LEU A 164 -3.38 -11.29 -1.86
N PRO A 165 -3.44 -12.26 -2.80
CA PRO A 165 -4.07 -12.01 -4.10
C PRO A 165 -5.58 -11.67 -4.00
N TYR A 166 -6.28 -12.27 -3.04
CA TYR A 166 -7.69 -11.95 -2.79
C TYR A 166 -7.86 -10.51 -2.28
N TYR A 167 -7.09 -10.10 -1.27
CA TYR A 167 -7.19 -8.75 -0.73
C TYR A 167 -6.71 -7.68 -1.69
N GLN A 168 -5.68 -7.94 -2.52
CA GLN A 168 -5.31 -7.04 -3.61
C GLN A 168 -6.52 -6.79 -4.52
N LYS A 169 -7.20 -7.85 -4.97
CA LYS A 169 -8.40 -7.73 -5.80
C LYS A 169 -9.52 -6.96 -5.09
N GLU A 170 -9.76 -7.25 -3.81
CA GLU A 170 -10.78 -6.56 -3.02
C GLU A 170 -10.51 -5.05 -2.93
N ILE A 171 -9.27 -4.64 -2.63
CA ILE A 171 -8.86 -3.23 -2.61
C ILE A 171 -9.11 -2.58 -3.97
N MET A 172 -8.70 -3.24 -5.06
CA MET A 172 -8.89 -2.74 -6.42
C MET A 172 -10.37 -2.60 -6.78
N ASP A 173 -11.22 -3.58 -6.43
CA ASP A 173 -12.66 -3.53 -6.68
C ASP A 173 -13.32 -2.36 -5.94
N VAL A 174 -12.94 -2.10 -4.68
CA VAL A 174 -13.47 -0.96 -3.91
C VAL A 174 -13.01 0.37 -4.51
N CYS A 175 -11.73 0.50 -4.88
CA CYS A 175 -11.22 1.69 -5.54
C CYS A 175 -11.94 1.95 -6.86
N PHE A 176 -12.18 0.89 -7.65
CA PHE A 176 -12.93 0.95 -8.89
C PHE A 176 -14.38 1.42 -8.68
N VAL A 177 -15.06 0.88 -7.67
CA VAL A 177 -16.41 1.34 -7.29
C VAL A 177 -16.42 2.82 -6.91
N TYR A 178 -15.39 3.34 -6.24
CA TYR A 178 -15.34 4.76 -5.88
C TYR A 178 -14.69 5.66 -6.91
N GLY A 179 -14.13 5.10 -7.99
CA GLY A 179 -13.37 5.84 -9.00
C GLY A 179 -12.10 6.47 -8.43
N LYS A 180 -11.41 5.75 -7.54
CA LYS A 180 -10.15 6.18 -6.92
C LYS A 180 -8.98 5.50 -7.62
N THR A 181 -7.91 6.25 -7.85
CA THR A 181 -6.69 5.73 -8.46
C THR A 181 -6.11 4.61 -7.61
N ILE A 182 -5.70 3.50 -8.23
CA ILE A 182 -5.06 2.38 -7.55
C ILE A 182 -3.64 2.13 -8.07
N ILE A 183 -2.69 2.03 -7.13
CA ILE A 183 -1.30 1.71 -7.40
C ILE A 183 -1.00 0.32 -6.83
N VAL A 184 -0.60 -0.63 -7.67
CA VAL A 184 -0.05 -1.90 -7.19
C VAL A 184 1.45 -1.74 -6.98
N ALA A 185 1.90 -2.00 -5.75
CA ALA A 185 3.27 -1.71 -5.33
C ALA A 185 3.97 -2.91 -4.71
N THR A 186 5.30 -2.79 -4.65
CA THR A 186 6.27 -3.72 -4.03
C THR A 186 6.40 -5.07 -4.73
N GLU A 187 7.65 -5.53 -4.88
CA GLU A 187 8.01 -6.86 -5.40
C GLU A 187 7.45 -7.23 -6.78
N LEU A 188 7.19 -6.25 -7.64
CA LEU A 188 6.71 -6.53 -9.00
C LEU A 188 7.82 -7.06 -9.92
N LEU A 189 9.05 -6.55 -9.80
CA LEU A 189 10.23 -7.02 -10.55
C LEU A 189 11.43 -7.18 -9.60
N LYS A 190 11.21 -7.65 -8.37
CA LYS A 190 12.21 -7.68 -7.28
C LYS A 190 13.54 -8.30 -7.68
N SER A 191 13.51 -9.39 -8.45
CA SER A 191 14.72 -10.08 -8.91
C SER A 191 15.63 -9.17 -9.73
N MET A 192 15.06 -8.15 -10.39
CA MET A 192 15.80 -7.20 -11.21
C MET A 192 16.67 -6.22 -10.42
N VAL A 193 16.58 -6.20 -9.08
CA VAL A 193 17.57 -5.54 -8.23
C VAL A 193 18.97 -6.11 -8.48
N THR A 194 19.08 -7.42 -8.70
CA THR A 194 20.37 -8.12 -8.86
C THR A 194 20.53 -8.87 -10.18
N SER A 195 19.45 -9.05 -10.94
CA SER A 195 19.41 -9.74 -12.22
C SER A 195 19.03 -8.77 -13.36
N PRO A 196 19.60 -8.90 -14.57
CA PRO A 196 19.16 -8.10 -15.71
C PRO A 196 17.80 -8.54 -16.28
N PHE A 197 17.23 -9.66 -15.81
CA PHE A 197 15.95 -10.21 -16.27
C PHE A 197 15.06 -10.59 -15.09
N PRO A 198 13.73 -10.37 -15.19
CA PRO A 198 12.78 -10.81 -14.19
C PRO A 198 12.53 -12.32 -14.29
N THR A 199 11.89 -12.86 -13.27
CA THR A 199 11.33 -14.21 -13.29
C THR A 199 10.02 -14.24 -14.09
N ARG A 200 9.61 -15.44 -14.51
CA ARG A 200 8.32 -15.65 -15.19
C ARG A 200 7.12 -15.32 -14.28
N ALA A 201 7.28 -15.53 -12.98
CA ALA A 201 6.26 -15.23 -11.99
C ALA A 201 6.04 -13.71 -11.88
N GLU A 202 7.11 -12.92 -11.79
CA GLU A 202 7.07 -11.46 -11.77
C GLU A 202 6.43 -10.87 -13.04
N VAL A 203 6.80 -11.39 -14.22
CA VAL A 203 6.16 -10.99 -15.48
C VAL A 203 4.66 -11.26 -15.44
N SER A 204 4.25 -12.44 -14.98
CA SER A 204 2.83 -12.80 -14.87
C SER A 204 2.10 -11.94 -13.84
N ASP A 205 2.75 -11.55 -12.74
CA ASP A 205 2.18 -10.74 -11.68
C ASP A 205 1.88 -9.31 -12.15
N VAL A 206 2.84 -8.66 -12.82
CA VAL A 206 2.64 -7.36 -13.46
C VAL A 206 1.53 -7.42 -14.50
N TYR A 207 1.58 -8.42 -15.40
CA TYR A 207 0.56 -8.59 -16.45
C TYR A 207 -0.84 -8.74 -15.86
N ASN A 208 -1.00 -9.58 -14.82
CA ASN A 208 -2.29 -9.80 -14.18
C ASN A 208 -2.78 -8.58 -13.39
N SER A 209 -1.88 -7.74 -12.87
CA SER A 209 -2.26 -6.48 -12.23
C SER A 209 -2.92 -5.51 -13.22
N VAL A 210 -2.46 -5.49 -14.48
CA VAL A 210 -3.12 -4.75 -15.58
C VAL A 210 -4.46 -5.37 -15.94
N MET A 211 -4.55 -6.70 -16.01
CA MET A 211 -5.84 -7.39 -16.25
C MET A 211 -6.89 -7.09 -15.17
N LEU A 212 -6.43 -6.87 -13.94
CA LEU A 212 -7.24 -6.42 -12.81
C LEU A 212 -7.52 -4.91 -12.81
N ARG A 213 -7.04 -4.17 -13.81
CA ARG A 213 -7.27 -2.73 -14.05
C ARG A 213 -6.59 -1.83 -13.03
N THR A 214 -5.33 -2.13 -12.71
CA THR A 214 -4.52 -1.18 -11.96
C THR A 214 -4.32 0.10 -12.77
N ASP A 215 -4.39 1.27 -12.14
CA ASP A 215 -4.07 2.55 -12.81
C ASP A 215 -2.55 2.73 -12.93
N CYS A 216 -1.80 2.24 -11.94
CA CYS A 216 -0.34 2.34 -11.92
C CYS A 216 0.31 1.07 -11.33
N THR A 217 1.54 0.81 -11.74
CA THR A 217 2.46 -0.13 -11.10
C THR A 217 3.68 0.62 -10.55
N MET A 218 4.28 0.14 -9.46
CA MET A 218 5.39 0.83 -8.80
C MET A 218 6.64 -0.06 -8.70
N LEU A 219 7.78 0.47 -9.16
CA LEU A 219 9.11 -0.07 -8.86
C LEU A 219 9.65 0.58 -7.58
N SER A 220 10.33 -0.21 -6.74
CA SER A 220 10.86 0.22 -5.45
C SER A 220 12.38 0.13 -5.43
N ASP A 221 12.95 -0.93 -4.86
CA ASP A 221 14.40 -1.12 -4.81
C ASP A 221 15.02 -1.27 -6.20
N GLU A 222 14.24 -1.78 -7.16
CA GLU A 222 14.65 -2.00 -8.54
C GLU A 222 15.24 -0.74 -9.18
N THR A 223 14.68 0.43 -8.85
CA THR A 223 15.12 1.74 -9.36
C THR A 223 15.95 2.51 -8.34
N ALA A 224 15.66 2.37 -7.03
CA ALA A 224 16.32 3.14 -5.99
C ALA A 224 17.77 2.68 -5.71
N MET A 225 18.02 1.37 -5.75
CA MET A 225 19.34 0.79 -5.43
C MET A 225 19.74 -0.42 -6.29
N GLY A 226 18.89 -0.83 -7.23
CA GLY A 226 19.15 -1.96 -8.12
C GLY A 226 20.31 -1.74 -9.09
N ASN A 227 20.90 -2.83 -9.55
CA ASN A 227 21.98 -2.82 -10.55
C ASN A 227 21.48 -2.52 -11.98
N PHE A 228 20.17 -2.64 -12.23
CA PHE A 228 19.56 -2.55 -13.56
C PHE A 228 18.34 -1.61 -13.60
N PRO A 229 18.41 -0.37 -13.06
CA PRO A 229 17.23 0.47 -12.85
C PRO A 229 16.52 0.88 -14.15
N VAL A 230 17.29 1.18 -15.20
CA VAL A 230 16.72 1.53 -16.52
C VAL A 230 16.04 0.33 -17.17
N GLN A 231 16.67 -0.84 -17.09
CA GLN A 231 16.13 -2.09 -17.64
C GLN A 231 14.86 -2.50 -16.90
N SER A 232 14.79 -2.30 -15.58
CA SER A 232 13.57 -2.54 -14.80
C SER A 232 12.41 -1.68 -15.29
N CYS A 233 12.64 -0.39 -15.56
CA CYS A 233 11.62 0.49 -16.13
C CYS A 233 11.20 0.05 -17.55
N GLN A 234 12.15 -0.31 -18.40
CA GLN A 234 11.87 -0.79 -19.76
C GLN A 234 11.06 -2.09 -19.74
N MET A 235 11.46 -3.05 -18.91
CA MET A 235 10.76 -4.32 -18.73
C MET A 235 9.34 -4.10 -18.20
N MET A 236 9.17 -3.24 -17.19
CA MET A 236 7.83 -2.87 -16.70
C MET A 236 6.98 -2.32 -17.85
N ASN A 237 7.49 -1.35 -18.62
CA ASN A 237 6.80 -0.78 -19.76
C ASN A 237 6.41 -1.84 -20.81
N ASP A 238 7.32 -2.73 -21.17
CA ASP A 238 7.07 -3.78 -22.17
C ASP A 238 5.92 -4.71 -21.73
N ILE A 239 5.89 -5.10 -20.44
CA ILE A 239 4.82 -5.94 -19.89
C ILE A 239 3.50 -5.19 -19.86
N LEU A 240 3.49 -3.91 -19.46
CA LEU A 240 2.29 -3.08 -19.42
C LEU A 240 1.69 -2.93 -20.83
N CYS A 241 2.50 -2.56 -21.82
CA CYS A 241 2.05 -2.41 -23.21
C CYS A 241 1.51 -3.72 -23.81
N GLU A 242 2.14 -4.86 -23.49
CA GLU A 242 1.64 -6.17 -23.93
C GLU A 242 0.32 -6.53 -23.26
N ALA A 243 0.17 -6.26 -21.96
CA ALA A 243 -1.07 -6.50 -21.24
C ALA A 243 -2.20 -5.62 -21.76
N GLU A 244 -1.97 -4.33 -21.99
CA GLU A 244 -2.98 -3.39 -22.48
C GLU A 244 -3.63 -3.84 -23.80
N GLN A 245 -2.86 -4.45 -24.72
CA GLN A 245 -3.39 -5.03 -25.97
C GLN A 245 -4.46 -6.11 -25.75
N HIS A 246 -4.45 -6.76 -24.59
CA HIS A 246 -5.34 -7.88 -24.25
C HIS A 246 -6.44 -7.48 -23.27
N THR A 247 -6.51 -6.22 -22.86
CA THR A 247 -7.58 -5.71 -22.01
C THR A 247 -8.90 -5.67 -22.78
N ASN A 248 -9.69 -6.75 -22.71
CA ASN A 248 -10.97 -6.84 -23.42
C ASN A 248 -12.12 -6.30 -22.55
N ASN A 249 -12.17 -4.98 -22.37
CA ASN A 249 -13.21 -4.32 -21.59
C ASN A 249 -14.19 -3.58 -22.50
N LYS A 250 -15.12 -4.31 -23.12
CA LYS A 250 -16.34 -3.69 -23.66
C LYS A 250 -17.20 -3.17 -22.52
N HIS A 251 -16.84 -2.01 -21.96
CA HIS A 251 -17.68 -1.13 -21.15
C HIS A 251 -18.47 -1.77 -19.98
N LYS A 252 -18.06 -2.93 -19.45
CA LYS A 252 -18.70 -3.57 -18.28
C LYS A 252 -18.72 -2.66 -17.05
N ASP A 253 -17.87 -1.67 -17.07
CA ASP A 253 -17.56 -0.67 -16.04
C ASP A 253 -18.75 0.26 -15.76
N PHE A 254 -19.67 0.31 -16.71
CA PHE A 254 -20.87 1.14 -16.64
C PHE A 254 -22.06 0.52 -15.91
N GLN A 255 -21.86 -0.66 -15.31
CA GLN A 255 -22.86 -1.35 -14.48
C GLN A 255 -22.76 -1.01 -12.99
N ILE A 256 -21.79 -0.17 -12.59
CA ILE A 256 -21.67 0.28 -11.20
C ILE A 256 -22.82 1.26 -10.90
N THR A 257 -23.71 0.86 -10.00
CA THR A 257 -24.81 1.70 -9.53
C THR A 257 -24.30 2.61 -8.42
N PHE A 258 -24.12 3.90 -8.70
CA PHE A 258 -23.76 4.89 -7.68
C PHE A 258 -24.99 5.34 -6.89
N THR A 259 -24.83 5.61 -5.59
CA THR A 259 -25.93 6.09 -4.72
C THR A 259 -26.03 7.62 -4.64
N ASP A 260 -25.01 8.37 -5.10
CA ASP A 260 -24.98 9.84 -5.05
C ASP A 260 -25.37 10.49 -6.38
N ASN A 261 -26.46 11.27 -6.35
CA ASN A 261 -27.09 11.87 -7.52
C ASN A 261 -26.18 12.83 -8.32
N TYR A 262 -25.31 13.62 -7.66
CA TYR A 262 -24.43 14.57 -8.37
C TYR A 262 -23.28 13.89 -9.12
N VAL A 263 -22.74 12.81 -8.54
CA VAL A 263 -21.69 11.98 -9.15
C VAL A 263 -22.26 11.22 -10.36
N LEU A 264 -23.54 10.85 -10.29
CA LEU A 264 -24.25 10.16 -11.36
C LEU A 264 -24.24 10.97 -12.67
N ASP A 265 -24.53 12.27 -12.65
CA ASP A 265 -24.62 13.08 -13.87
C ASP A 265 -23.30 13.17 -14.64
N LYS A 266 -22.18 13.47 -13.96
CA LYS A 266 -20.85 13.55 -14.61
C LYS A 266 -20.40 12.19 -15.15
N LYS A 267 -20.64 11.12 -14.39
CA LYS A 267 -20.30 9.75 -14.82
C LYS A 267 -21.14 9.29 -16.00
N MET A 268 -22.42 9.70 -16.07
CA MET A 268 -23.27 9.40 -17.22
C MET A 268 -22.81 10.11 -18.50
N ILE A 269 -22.31 11.36 -18.39
CA ILE A 269 -21.69 12.06 -19.53
C ILE A 269 -20.43 11.32 -19.99
N ALA A 270 -19.51 10.99 -19.07
CA ALA A 270 -18.28 10.26 -19.39
C ALA A 270 -18.58 8.90 -20.02
N LYS A 271 -19.54 8.16 -19.47
CA LYS A 271 -20.05 6.89 -20.01
C LYS A 271 -20.57 7.04 -21.44
N SER A 272 -21.36 8.09 -21.70
CA SER A 272 -21.91 8.33 -23.02
C SER A 272 -20.81 8.69 -24.03
N ALA A 273 -19.84 9.51 -23.62
CA ALA A 273 -18.69 9.88 -24.43
C ALA A 273 -17.84 8.66 -24.81
N LEU A 274 -17.55 7.78 -23.83
CA LEU A 274 -16.83 6.52 -24.06
C LEU A 274 -17.58 5.59 -25.02
N HIS A 275 -18.89 5.42 -24.83
CA HIS A 275 -19.68 4.58 -25.72
C HIS A 275 -19.69 5.11 -27.16
N ILE A 276 -19.82 6.42 -27.34
CA ILE A 276 -19.74 7.05 -28.67
C ILE A 276 -18.35 6.86 -29.27
N ALA A 277 -17.29 7.04 -28.47
CA ALA A 277 -15.91 6.86 -28.93
C ALA A 277 -15.66 5.43 -29.45
N ASP A 278 -16.13 4.41 -28.75
CA ASP A 278 -16.02 3.01 -29.18
C ASP A 278 -16.80 2.75 -30.49
N GLU A 279 -18.04 3.25 -30.59
CA GLU A 279 -18.90 3.04 -31.77
C GLU A 279 -18.35 3.71 -33.03
N VAL A 280 -17.75 4.90 -32.89
CA VAL A 280 -17.12 5.61 -34.02
C VAL A 280 -15.65 5.25 -34.22
N GLN A 281 -15.10 4.36 -33.38
CA GLN A 281 -13.69 3.98 -33.36
C GLN A 281 -12.77 5.21 -33.26
N ALA A 282 -13.09 6.13 -32.35
CA ALA A 282 -12.31 7.33 -32.13
C ALA A 282 -10.91 7.01 -31.59
N ASP A 283 -9.88 7.64 -32.16
CA ASP A 283 -8.51 7.50 -31.67
C ASP A 283 -8.28 8.23 -30.33
N TYR A 284 -9.08 9.28 -30.04
CA TYR A 284 -8.88 10.15 -28.89
C TYR A 284 -10.20 10.66 -28.30
N ILE A 285 -10.23 10.86 -26.99
CA ILE A 285 -11.29 11.57 -26.26
C ILE A 285 -10.71 12.85 -25.67
N LEU A 286 -11.27 14.01 -26.04
CA LEU A 286 -10.85 15.31 -25.52
C LEU A 286 -11.72 15.69 -24.32
N LEU A 287 -11.09 15.84 -23.14
CA LEU A 287 -11.74 16.26 -21.91
C LEU A 287 -11.19 17.61 -21.45
N PHE A 288 -12.07 18.62 -21.37
CA PHE A 288 -11.73 19.91 -20.78
C PHE A 288 -12.09 19.91 -19.30
N THR A 289 -11.10 20.07 -18.42
CA THR A 289 -11.30 20.17 -16.97
C THR A 289 -10.53 21.35 -16.39
N ASN A 290 -11.09 21.97 -15.34
CA ASN A 290 -10.49 23.07 -14.57
C ASN A 290 -10.42 22.76 -13.06
N SER A 291 -10.61 21.48 -12.71
CA SER A 291 -10.35 20.93 -11.38
C SER A 291 -8.90 21.14 -10.96
#